data_AF-A0A1H9FGI3-F1
#
_entry.id   AF-A0A1H9FGI3-F1
#
_cell.length_a   1.000
_cell.length_b   1.000
_cell.length_c   1.000
_cell.angle_alpha   90.00
_cell.angle_beta   90.00
_cell.angle_gamma   90.00
#
_symmetry.space_group_name_H-M   'P 1'
#
loop_
_entity.id
_entity.type
_entity.pdbx_description
1 polymer ?
#
loop_
_entity_poly.entity_id
_entity_poly.type
_entity_poly.pdbx_seq_one_letter_code
_entity_poly.pdbx_strand_id
1 'polypeptide(L)'
;MAKIVGGIGSSHIPAIGVAMDKGLEDTPYWRDFFQSYVPLRKWFNEVDPDILIIFYNDHGLEMFLDKKPTFAVGTAPEYENADEGWGINPIPPVRGETELSWHIVNELVENDFDPTVCQEIKVDHGLTVPLTLMYPGKDYSKVKVIPICINCERHPMPKLSRSYAFGQQVGRAVESFGGDQKVVVMGTGGLSHQLDGERAGIINTDFDTECLDKMVSDPEALTKYSLEDIVELAGGQGVELNMWMAMRGCLTGKVTEGYRNLIAPISNTAAGIQLLIND
;
A
#
# COMPACT_ATOMS: atom_id res chain seq x y z
N MET A 1 -4.19 23.83 4.13
CA MET A 1 -3.78 22.54 4.71
C MET A 1 -3.49 21.60 3.57
N ALA A 2 -2.52 20.70 3.74
CA ALA A 2 -2.36 19.61 2.79
C ALA A 2 -3.68 18.83 2.68
N LYS A 3 -4.02 18.37 1.47
CA LYS A 3 -5.28 17.67 1.21
C LYS A 3 -5.01 16.28 0.68
N ILE A 4 -5.61 15.27 1.31
CA ILE A 4 -5.69 13.94 0.72
C ILE A 4 -6.75 13.97 -0.37
N VAL A 5 -6.33 13.84 -1.62
CA VAL A 5 -7.23 13.95 -2.79
C VAL A 5 -7.78 12.60 -3.25
N GLY A 6 -7.16 11.51 -2.81
CA GLY A 6 -7.66 10.16 -3.08
C GLY A 6 -6.75 9.08 -2.50
N GLY A 7 -7.28 7.86 -2.54
CA GLY A 7 -6.59 6.64 -2.15
C GLY A 7 -6.50 5.65 -3.31
N ILE A 8 -5.37 4.94 -3.40
CA ILE A 8 -5.12 3.92 -4.41
C ILE A 8 -4.84 2.58 -3.72
N GLY A 9 -5.65 1.58 -4.01
CA GLY A 9 -5.36 0.19 -3.73
C GLY A 9 -4.63 -0.46 -4.90
N SER A 10 -3.51 -1.15 -4.64
CA SER A 10 -2.69 -1.77 -5.68
C SER A 10 -1.97 -3.01 -5.14
N SER A 11 -2.01 -4.11 -5.89
CA SER A 11 -1.11 -5.23 -5.61
C SER A 11 0.36 -4.84 -5.79
N HIS A 12 1.27 -5.51 -5.05
CA HIS A 12 2.71 -5.23 -5.07
C HIS A 12 3.57 -6.46 -5.41
N ILE A 13 2.98 -7.51 -5.98
CA ILE A 13 3.63 -8.81 -6.24
C ILE A 13 4.98 -8.61 -6.95
N PRO A 14 6.09 -9.22 -6.47
CA PRO A 14 7.44 -9.01 -7.02
C PRO A 14 7.54 -9.41 -8.50
N ALA A 15 6.77 -10.43 -8.93
CA ALA A 15 6.70 -10.85 -10.33
C ALA A 15 6.24 -9.72 -11.29
N ILE A 16 5.46 -8.76 -10.81
CA ILE A 16 5.08 -7.56 -11.59
C ILE A 16 6.32 -6.69 -11.84
N GLY A 17 7.15 -6.49 -10.82
CA GLY A 17 8.44 -5.77 -10.95
C GLY A 17 9.34 -6.42 -11.99
N VAL A 18 9.48 -7.75 -11.91
CA VAL A 18 10.25 -8.55 -12.90
C VAL A 18 9.68 -8.39 -14.32
N ALA A 19 8.34 -8.34 -14.46
CA ALA A 19 7.70 -8.17 -15.75
C ALA A 19 8.00 -6.80 -16.36
N MET A 20 7.96 -5.72 -15.58
CA MET A 20 8.32 -4.36 -16.01
C MET A 20 9.80 -4.28 -16.43
N ASP A 21 10.70 -4.85 -15.63
CA ASP A 21 12.14 -4.81 -15.95
C ASP A 21 12.50 -5.60 -17.22
N LYS A 22 11.72 -6.63 -17.55
CA LYS A 22 11.94 -7.47 -18.73
C LYS A 22 11.14 -7.03 -19.96
N GLY A 23 10.34 -5.97 -19.88
CA GLY A 23 9.51 -5.52 -21.00
C GLY A 23 8.40 -6.52 -21.37
N LEU A 24 7.83 -7.23 -20.39
CA LEU A 24 6.84 -8.29 -20.60
C LEU A 24 5.39 -7.78 -20.60
N GLU A 25 5.16 -6.48 -20.45
CA GLU A 25 3.86 -5.88 -20.21
C GLU A 25 2.84 -6.19 -21.31
N ASP A 26 3.26 -6.34 -22.57
CA ASP A 26 2.38 -6.62 -23.71
C ASP A 26 2.17 -8.12 -24.00
N THR A 27 2.83 -9.01 -23.24
CA THR A 27 2.71 -10.46 -23.40
C THR A 27 1.31 -10.96 -22.99
N PRO A 28 0.81 -12.09 -23.54
CA PRO A 28 -0.55 -12.55 -23.27
C PRO A 28 -0.90 -12.73 -21.78
N TYR A 29 0.08 -13.11 -20.95
CA TYR A 29 -0.14 -13.27 -19.50
C TYR A 29 -0.28 -11.94 -18.77
N TRP A 30 0.52 -10.93 -19.15
CA TRP A 30 0.65 -9.67 -18.42
C TRP A 30 -0.22 -8.54 -18.98
N ARG A 31 -0.64 -8.63 -20.23
CA ARG A 31 -1.34 -7.55 -20.95
C ARG A 31 -2.54 -7.03 -20.20
N ASP A 32 -3.45 -7.92 -19.78
CA ASP A 32 -4.69 -7.52 -19.13
C ASP A 32 -4.41 -6.84 -17.79
N PHE A 33 -3.40 -7.34 -17.06
CA PHE A 33 -2.91 -6.71 -15.84
C PHE A 33 -2.39 -5.29 -16.07
N PHE A 34 -1.43 -5.07 -16.97
CA PHE A 34 -0.87 -3.72 -17.17
C PHE A 34 -1.87 -2.75 -17.82
N GLN A 35 -2.78 -3.24 -18.66
CA GLN A 35 -3.85 -2.41 -19.24
C GLN A 35 -4.84 -1.91 -18.18
N SER A 36 -5.07 -2.68 -17.11
CA SER A 36 -5.94 -2.24 -16.00
C SER A 36 -5.40 -1.03 -15.23
N TYR A 37 -4.10 -0.73 -15.30
CA TYR A 37 -3.51 0.47 -14.69
C TYR A 37 -3.70 1.74 -15.54
N VAL A 38 -4.15 1.65 -16.80
CA VAL A 38 -4.27 2.82 -17.68
C VAL A 38 -5.27 3.86 -17.16
N PRO A 39 -6.51 3.50 -16.76
CA PRO A 39 -7.46 4.47 -16.22
C PRO A 39 -6.97 5.08 -14.89
N LEU A 40 -6.37 4.26 -14.03
CA LEU A 40 -5.80 4.69 -12.75
C LEU A 40 -4.67 5.72 -12.97
N ARG A 41 -3.73 5.42 -13.87
CA ARG A 41 -2.63 6.34 -14.23
C ARG A 41 -3.13 7.63 -14.85
N LYS A 42 -4.21 7.59 -15.64
CA LYS A 42 -4.81 8.79 -16.20
C LYS A 42 -5.24 9.75 -15.07
N TRP A 43 -6.02 9.26 -14.11
CA TRP A 43 -6.42 10.06 -12.94
C TRP A 43 -5.20 10.53 -12.14
N PHE A 44 -4.24 9.64 -11.88
CA PHE A 44 -3.04 9.96 -11.11
C PHE A 44 -2.22 11.09 -11.75
N ASN A 45 -2.05 11.06 -13.08
CA ASN A 45 -1.34 12.10 -13.82
C ASN A 45 -2.14 13.41 -13.92
N GLU A 46 -3.48 13.36 -13.93
CA GLU A 46 -4.33 14.55 -13.89
C GLU A 46 -4.29 15.22 -12.50
N VAL A 47 -4.25 14.41 -11.44
CA VAL A 47 -4.09 14.87 -10.07
C VAL A 47 -2.71 15.46 -9.83
N ASP A 48 -1.66 14.88 -10.41
CA ASP A 48 -0.26 15.30 -10.27
C ASP A 48 0.12 15.50 -8.79
N PRO A 49 0.14 14.43 -7.98
CA PRO A 49 0.30 14.53 -6.53
C PRO A 49 1.72 14.99 -6.14
N ASP A 50 1.80 15.83 -5.12
CA ASP A 50 3.07 16.31 -4.56
C ASP A 50 3.70 15.25 -3.65
N ILE A 51 2.86 14.50 -2.93
CA ILE A 51 3.28 13.54 -1.91
C ILE A 51 2.47 12.24 -2.03
N LEU A 52 3.17 11.11 -1.94
CA LEU A 52 2.57 9.79 -1.74
C LEU A 52 2.85 9.29 -0.32
N ILE A 53 1.81 8.89 0.40
CA ILE A 53 1.96 8.07 1.61
C ILE A 53 1.67 6.63 1.20
N ILE A 54 2.65 5.74 1.33
CA ILE A 54 2.54 4.37 0.86
C ILE A 54 2.54 3.42 2.07
N PHE A 55 1.38 2.86 2.36
CA PHE A 55 1.22 1.75 3.30
C PHE A 55 1.63 0.47 2.61
N TYR A 56 2.71 -0.14 3.09
CA TYR A 56 3.26 -1.40 2.61
C TYR A 56 3.64 -2.28 3.82
N ASN A 57 4.09 -3.51 3.58
CA ASN A 57 4.75 -4.37 4.55
C ASN A 57 6.13 -4.74 4.01
N ASP A 58 7.13 -4.79 4.88
CA ASP A 58 8.50 -5.14 4.50
C ASP A 58 8.70 -6.66 4.53
N HIS A 59 9.15 -7.23 3.42
CA HIS A 59 9.26 -8.67 3.20
C HIS A 59 10.61 -9.23 3.69
N GLY A 60 11.22 -8.59 4.67
CA GLY A 60 12.48 -9.00 5.29
C GLY A 60 13.72 -8.41 4.63
N LEU A 61 13.58 -7.33 3.85
CA LEU A 61 14.71 -6.59 3.33
C LEU A 61 15.37 -5.76 4.42
N GLU A 62 14.57 -4.94 5.12
CA GLU A 62 15.05 -4.06 6.19
C GLU A 62 14.56 -4.53 7.57
N MET A 63 13.30 -4.97 7.66
CA MET A 63 12.66 -5.37 8.91
C MET A 63 12.55 -6.90 8.97
N PHE A 64 13.69 -7.52 9.29
CA PHE A 64 13.80 -8.97 9.40
C PHE A 64 13.19 -9.51 10.71
N LEU A 65 13.25 -10.83 10.89
CA LEU A 65 12.55 -11.54 11.98
C LEU A 65 13.04 -11.18 13.39
N ASP A 66 14.22 -10.57 13.54
CA ASP A 66 14.75 -10.12 14.82
C ASP A 66 14.13 -8.79 15.30
N LYS A 67 13.57 -7.99 14.38
CA LYS A 67 12.91 -6.72 14.68
C LYS A 67 11.72 -6.49 13.74
N LYS A 68 10.51 -6.71 14.26
CA LYS A 68 9.28 -6.54 13.49
C LYS A 68 8.30 -5.57 14.18
N PRO A 69 8.42 -4.26 13.92
CA PRO A 69 7.53 -3.27 14.53
C PRO A 69 6.10 -3.41 13.99
N THR A 70 5.08 -3.19 14.82
CA THR A 70 3.68 -3.23 14.36
C THR A 70 3.40 -2.17 13.29
N PHE A 71 3.86 -0.94 13.54
CA PHE A 71 3.84 0.18 12.61
C PHE A 71 5.21 0.85 12.60
N ALA A 72 5.70 1.21 11.43
CA ALA A 72 6.93 1.98 11.28
C ALA A 72 6.76 3.07 10.21
N VAL A 73 7.24 4.27 10.49
CA VAL A 73 7.08 5.44 9.61
C VAL A 73 8.46 5.94 9.20
N GLY A 74 8.72 5.99 7.90
CA GLY A 74 9.92 6.62 7.37
C GLY A 74 9.85 8.13 7.50
N THR A 75 10.92 8.72 8.03
CA THR A 75 11.11 10.16 8.18
C THR A 75 12.44 10.64 7.58
N ALA A 76 13.03 9.84 6.70
CA ALA A 76 14.30 10.12 6.02
C ALA A 76 14.10 11.08 4.84
N PRO A 77 15.14 11.85 4.44
CA PRO A 77 15.08 12.72 3.25
C PRO A 77 15.11 11.94 1.93
N GLU A 78 15.54 10.68 1.96
CA GLU A 78 15.67 9.81 0.78
C GLU A 78 15.55 8.34 1.22
N TYR A 79 15.05 7.51 0.31
CA TYR A 79 14.92 6.07 0.48
C TYR A 79 15.55 5.34 -0.70
N GLU A 80 16.33 4.30 -0.41
CA GLU A 80 16.92 3.39 -1.39
C GLU A 80 16.25 2.02 -1.31
N ASN A 81 16.34 1.24 -2.38
CA ASN A 81 16.01 -0.18 -2.35
C ASN A 81 17.27 -1.04 -2.60
N ALA A 82 17.17 -2.33 -2.33
CA ALA A 82 18.25 -3.27 -2.56
C ALA A 82 17.72 -4.58 -3.14
N ASP A 83 18.65 -5.44 -3.60
CA ASP A 83 18.31 -6.75 -4.14
C ASP A 83 17.75 -7.66 -3.03
N GLU A 84 16.54 -8.15 -3.27
CA GLU A 84 15.82 -9.07 -2.39
C GLU A 84 15.98 -10.54 -2.81
N GLY A 85 16.74 -10.81 -3.88
CA GLY A 85 16.87 -12.13 -4.49
C GLY A 85 15.77 -12.47 -5.49
N TRP A 86 14.79 -11.58 -5.70
CA TRP A 86 13.69 -11.76 -6.66
C TRP A 86 14.07 -11.43 -8.11
N GLY A 87 15.27 -10.90 -8.36
CA GLY A 87 15.73 -10.49 -9.68
C GLY A 87 15.01 -9.25 -10.22
N ILE A 88 14.57 -8.37 -9.32
CA ILE A 88 14.04 -7.04 -9.62
C ILE A 88 15.22 -6.06 -9.55
N ASN A 89 15.38 -5.21 -10.57
CA ASN A 89 16.42 -4.22 -10.58
C ASN A 89 16.12 -3.12 -9.54
N PRO A 90 17.15 -2.63 -8.81
CA PRO A 90 17.01 -1.43 -8.01
C PRO A 90 16.43 -0.26 -8.81
N ILE A 91 15.56 0.53 -8.17
CA ILE A 91 15.02 1.76 -8.75
C ILE A 91 15.90 2.95 -8.33
N PRO A 92 15.82 4.10 -9.04
CA PRO A 92 16.44 5.32 -8.54
C PRO A 92 15.97 5.67 -7.11
N PRO A 93 16.83 6.27 -6.28
CA PRO A 93 16.44 6.72 -4.94
C PRO A 93 15.21 7.61 -4.97
N VAL A 94 14.36 7.45 -3.96
CA VAL A 94 13.08 8.15 -3.87
C VAL A 94 13.18 9.23 -2.80
N ARG A 95 12.77 10.45 -3.14
CA ARG A 95 12.82 11.59 -2.21
C ARG A 95 11.77 11.42 -1.12
N GLY A 96 12.17 11.62 0.14
CA GLY A 96 11.27 11.65 1.28
C GLY A 96 10.61 13.02 1.50
N GLU A 97 9.44 13.02 2.16
CA GLU A 97 8.85 14.25 2.72
C GLU A 97 9.08 14.31 4.23
N THR A 98 10.22 14.85 4.64
CA THR A 98 10.67 14.89 6.04
C THR A 98 9.74 15.70 6.94
N GLU A 99 9.26 16.87 6.52
CA GLU A 99 8.45 17.74 7.39
C GLU A 99 7.09 17.11 7.72
N LEU A 100 6.37 16.63 6.70
CA LEU A 100 5.08 15.98 6.90
C LEU A 100 5.23 14.63 7.62
N SER A 101 6.27 13.85 7.33
CA SER A 101 6.47 12.56 8.01
C SER A 101 6.74 12.72 9.51
N TRP A 102 7.54 13.71 9.91
CA TRP A 102 7.72 14.04 11.34
C TRP A 102 6.44 14.56 11.98
N HIS A 103 5.68 15.40 11.27
CA HIS A 103 4.37 15.84 11.74
C HIS A 103 3.43 14.67 12.00
N ILE A 104 3.33 13.72 11.05
CA ILE A 104 2.54 12.49 11.19
C ILE A 104 2.99 11.68 12.40
N VAL A 105 4.29 11.48 12.60
CA VAL A 105 4.83 10.74 13.76
C VAL A 105 4.43 11.39 15.08
N ASN A 106 4.57 12.72 15.19
CA ASN A 106 4.19 13.44 16.40
C ASN A 106 2.69 13.31 16.68
N GLU A 107 1.85 13.52 15.66
CA GLU A 107 0.39 13.38 15.77
C GLU A 107 -0.05 11.95 16.11
N LEU A 108 0.67 10.92 15.63
CA LEU A 108 0.41 9.54 16.01
C LEU A 108 0.69 9.29 17.48
N VAL A 109 1.85 9.75 17.98
CA VAL A 109 2.26 9.57 19.38
C VAL A 109 1.33 10.33 20.33
N GLU A 110 0.96 11.58 20.02
CA GLU A 110 0.01 12.36 20.81
C GLU A 110 -1.41 11.76 20.84
N ASN A 111 -1.72 10.82 19.95
CA ASN A 111 -3.01 10.15 19.86
C ASN A 111 -2.92 8.64 20.12
N ASP A 112 -2.01 8.25 21.02
CA ASP A 112 -1.89 6.89 21.59
C ASP A 112 -1.63 5.78 20.53
N PHE A 113 -0.81 6.11 19.54
CA PHE A 113 -0.13 5.12 18.69
C PHE A 113 1.37 5.10 18.97
N ASP A 114 1.95 3.90 18.87
CA ASP A 114 3.36 3.65 19.16
C ASP A 114 4.15 3.30 17.87
N PRO A 115 4.28 4.21 16.88
CA PRO A 115 5.03 3.91 15.68
C PRO A 115 6.54 3.85 15.96
N THR A 116 7.24 2.96 15.26
CA THR A 116 8.70 3.06 15.16
C THR A 116 9.08 4.16 14.17
N VAL A 117 9.96 5.07 14.58
CA VAL A 117 10.48 6.13 13.71
C VAL A 117 11.70 5.64 12.95
N CYS A 118 11.67 5.78 11.63
CA CYS A 118 12.68 5.25 10.72
C CYS A 118 13.38 6.39 9.96
N GLN A 119 14.56 6.82 10.42
CA GLN A 119 15.38 7.82 9.73
C GLN A 119 16.40 7.21 8.74
N GLU A 120 16.52 5.89 8.73
CA GLU A 120 17.32 5.11 7.81
C GLU A 120 16.61 3.77 7.63
N ILE A 121 16.03 3.55 6.45
CA ILE A 121 15.40 2.29 6.05
C ILE A 121 15.52 2.10 4.54
N LYS A 122 15.72 0.86 4.11
CA LYS A 122 15.47 0.48 2.73
C LYS A 122 13.99 0.21 2.51
N VAL A 123 13.54 0.43 1.28
CA VAL A 123 12.19 0.14 0.82
C VAL A 123 12.23 -1.01 -0.18
N ASP A 124 11.34 -1.99 -0.03
CA ASP A 124 11.37 -3.23 -0.80
C ASP A 124 10.34 -3.22 -1.96
N HIS A 125 10.09 -4.36 -2.58
CA HIS A 125 9.09 -4.52 -3.64
C HIS A 125 7.67 -4.10 -3.20
N GLY A 126 7.32 -4.23 -1.92
CA GLY A 126 6.03 -3.86 -1.37
C GLY A 126 5.69 -2.37 -1.58
N LEU A 127 6.72 -1.53 -1.64
CA LEU A 127 6.61 -0.10 -1.98
C LEU A 127 7.00 0.17 -3.44
N THR A 128 8.13 -0.38 -3.89
CA THR A 128 8.74 0.01 -5.16
C THR A 128 7.96 -0.47 -6.38
N VAL A 129 7.24 -1.60 -6.29
CA VAL A 129 6.40 -2.12 -7.39
C VAL A 129 5.19 -1.20 -7.66
N PRO A 130 4.33 -0.87 -6.68
CA PRO A 130 3.24 0.09 -6.86
C PRO A 130 3.71 1.47 -7.32
N LEU A 131 4.84 1.95 -6.80
CA LEU A 131 5.43 3.22 -7.23
C LEU A 131 5.83 3.19 -8.71
N THR A 132 6.48 2.11 -9.16
CA THR A 132 6.87 1.93 -10.57
C THR A 132 5.67 1.74 -11.48
N LEU A 133 4.60 1.10 -11.01
CA LEU A 133 3.34 0.99 -11.76
C LEU A 133 2.72 2.37 -12.04
N MET A 134 2.83 3.32 -11.10
CA MET A 134 2.39 4.70 -11.29
C MET A 134 3.35 5.53 -12.15
N TYR A 135 4.67 5.28 -12.04
CA TYR A 135 5.72 5.93 -12.82
C TYR A 135 6.54 4.92 -13.63
N PRO A 136 6.04 4.38 -14.76
CA PRO A 136 6.74 3.35 -15.54
C PRO A 136 8.11 3.78 -16.06
N GLY A 137 8.30 5.09 -16.28
CA GLY A 137 9.60 5.66 -16.67
C GLY A 137 10.62 5.77 -15.54
N LYS A 138 10.26 5.38 -14.31
CA LYS A 138 11.07 5.48 -13.09
C LYS A 138 11.61 6.91 -12.82
N ASP A 139 10.87 7.92 -13.28
CA ASP A 139 11.11 9.32 -12.93
C ASP A 139 10.24 9.72 -11.74
N TYR A 140 10.85 9.73 -10.55
CA TYR A 140 10.21 10.12 -9.30
C TYR A 140 10.54 11.56 -8.88
N SER A 141 11.18 12.36 -9.75
CA SER A 141 11.75 13.67 -9.39
C SER A 141 10.73 14.69 -8.87
N LYS A 142 9.46 14.53 -9.27
CA LYS A 142 8.36 15.44 -8.96
C LYS A 142 7.54 15.06 -7.74
N VAL A 143 7.74 13.86 -7.19
CA VAL A 143 6.94 13.34 -6.08
C VAL A 143 7.83 13.05 -4.90
N LYS A 144 7.31 13.27 -3.69
CA LYS A 144 7.94 12.81 -2.45
C LYS A 144 7.15 11.65 -1.87
N VAL A 145 7.83 10.77 -1.14
CA VAL A 145 7.23 9.56 -0.57
C VAL A 145 7.38 9.54 0.95
N ILE A 146 6.35 9.08 1.64
CA ILE A 146 6.36 8.73 3.06
C ILE A 146 6.04 7.24 3.15
N PRO A 147 7.03 6.36 3.36
CA PRO A 147 6.80 4.94 3.54
C PRO A 147 6.24 4.67 4.94
N ILE A 148 5.15 3.92 5.03
CA ILE A 148 4.59 3.43 6.29
C ILE A 148 4.51 1.91 6.21
N CYS A 149 5.35 1.23 6.98
CA CYS A 149 5.39 -0.22 7.06
C CYS A 149 4.41 -0.72 8.13
N ILE A 150 3.59 -1.72 7.79
CA ILE A 150 2.68 -2.42 8.70
C ILE A 150 3.09 -3.89 8.74
N ASN A 151 3.39 -4.44 9.92
CA ASN A 151 3.76 -5.85 10.06
C ASN A 151 2.61 -6.77 9.66
N CYS A 152 2.82 -7.55 8.58
CA CYS A 152 1.90 -8.57 8.08
C CYS A 152 2.56 -9.96 7.96
N GLU A 153 3.82 -10.10 8.41
CA GLU A 153 4.63 -11.32 8.25
C GLU A 153 4.83 -12.07 9.56
N ARG A 154 4.79 -11.37 10.71
CA ARG A 154 5.09 -11.98 12.00
C ARG A 154 3.97 -11.74 13.01
N HIS A 155 3.34 -12.81 13.46
CA HIS A 155 2.40 -12.73 14.57
C HIS A 155 3.10 -12.32 15.88
N PRO A 156 2.51 -11.44 16.72
CA PRO A 156 1.20 -10.79 16.54
C PRO A 156 1.22 -9.62 15.53
N MET A 157 0.25 -9.63 14.63
CA MET A 157 -0.01 -8.58 13.65
C MET A 157 -1.12 -7.64 14.16
N PRO A 158 -1.22 -6.39 13.66
CA PRO A 158 -2.34 -5.53 14.02
C PRO A 158 -3.66 -6.10 13.49
N LYS A 159 -4.74 -5.90 14.25
CA LYS A 159 -6.10 -6.15 13.77
C LYS A 159 -6.46 -5.13 12.68
N LEU A 160 -7.36 -5.49 11.77
CA LEU A 160 -7.91 -4.57 10.76
C LEU A 160 -8.50 -3.30 11.39
N SER A 161 -9.15 -3.42 12.55
CA SER A 161 -9.65 -2.28 13.32
C SER A 161 -8.55 -1.31 13.77
N ARG A 162 -7.37 -1.83 14.15
CA ARG A 162 -6.24 -1.00 14.58
C ARG A 162 -5.58 -0.31 13.39
N SER A 163 -5.45 -1.01 12.26
CA SER A 163 -4.91 -0.42 11.02
C SER A 163 -5.85 0.64 10.44
N TYR A 164 -7.17 0.42 10.48
CA TYR A 164 -8.16 1.44 10.09
C TYR A 164 -8.07 2.70 10.98
N ALA A 165 -8.02 2.51 12.31
CA ALA A 165 -7.87 3.62 13.25
C ALA A 165 -6.52 4.36 13.10
N PHE A 166 -5.44 3.63 12.82
CA PHE A 166 -4.12 4.19 12.52
C PHE A 166 -4.21 5.07 11.27
N GLY A 167 -4.81 4.57 10.20
CA GLY A 167 -5.06 5.31 8.97
C GLY A 167 -5.88 6.58 9.21
N GLN A 168 -6.95 6.50 10.00
CA GLN A 168 -7.73 7.69 10.38
C GLN A 168 -6.88 8.74 11.08
N GLN A 169 -5.95 8.33 11.93
CA GLN A 169 -5.05 9.27 12.60
C GLN A 169 -4.02 9.87 11.64
N VAL A 170 -3.47 9.09 10.71
CA VAL A 170 -2.60 9.60 9.63
C VAL A 170 -3.38 10.61 8.77
N GLY A 171 -4.63 10.32 8.40
CA GLY A 171 -5.48 11.22 7.65
C GLY A 171 -5.67 12.57 8.34
N ARG A 172 -6.05 12.55 9.62
CA ARG A 172 -6.17 13.76 10.45
C ARG A 172 -4.85 14.54 10.58
N ALA A 173 -3.73 13.84 10.70
CA ALA A 173 -2.41 14.48 10.78
C ALA A 173 -2.06 15.21 9.47
N VAL A 174 -2.37 14.61 8.32
CA VAL A 174 -2.18 15.29 7.02
C VAL A 174 -3.06 16.52 6.91
N GLU A 175 -4.32 16.43 7.31
CA GLU A 175 -5.26 17.56 7.31
C GLU A 175 -4.87 18.67 8.30
N SER A 176 -4.15 18.35 9.37
CA SER A 176 -3.62 19.32 10.34
C SER A 176 -2.25 19.90 9.94
N PHE A 177 -1.64 19.40 8.86
CA PHE A 177 -0.37 19.92 8.35
C PHE A 177 -0.56 21.19 7.50
N GLY A 178 0.23 22.22 7.80
CA GLY A 178 0.25 23.47 7.04
C GLY A 178 0.75 23.27 5.60
N GLY A 179 0.17 24.01 4.65
CA GLY A 179 0.52 23.92 3.22
C GLY A 179 -0.69 23.73 2.32
N ASP A 180 -0.46 23.43 1.04
CA ASP A 180 -1.46 23.23 -0.02
C ASP A 180 -1.15 22.00 -0.90
N GLN A 181 -0.26 21.11 -0.43
CA GLN A 181 0.15 19.91 -1.15
C GLN A 181 -1.03 18.95 -1.36
N LYS A 182 -1.08 18.36 -2.56
CA LYS A 182 -1.97 17.26 -2.90
C LYS A 182 -1.31 15.95 -2.49
N VAL A 183 -1.95 15.26 -1.55
CA VAL A 183 -1.49 13.97 -1.02
C VAL A 183 -2.35 12.86 -1.61
N VAL A 184 -1.70 11.82 -2.14
CA VAL A 184 -2.37 10.55 -2.47
C VAL A 184 -1.87 9.49 -1.50
N VAL A 185 -2.78 8.70 -0.95
CA VAL A 185 -2.46 7.59 -0.06
C VAL A 185 -2.56 6.27 -0.82
N MET A 186 -1.63 5.35 -0.62
CA MET A 186 -1.62 4.04 -1.27
C MET A 186 -1.69 2.94 -0.23
N GLY A 187 -2.60 1.98 -0.42
CA GLY A 187 -2.65 0.74 0.34
C GLY A 187 -2.20 -0.37 -0.57
N THR A 188 -1.03 -0.95 -0.30
CA THR A 188 -0.44 -1.95 -1.20
C THR A 188 -0.69 -3.37 -0.71
N GLY A 189 -0.33 -4.36 -1.52
CA GLY A 189 -0.49 -5.77 -1.20
C GLY A 189 -1.89 -6.32 -1.44
N GLY A 190 -2.14 -7.50 -0.90
CA GLY A 190 -3.37 -8.24 -1.10
C GLY A 190 -3.58 -8.73 -2.53
N LEU A 191 -4.77 -9.26 -2.84
CA LEU A 191 -5.87 -9.57 -1.90
C LEU A 191 -5.73 -11.01 -1.42
N SER A 192 -6.67 -11.89 -1.72
CA SER A 192 -6.55 -13.29 -1.34
C SER A 192 -5.34 -13.98 -2.00
N HIS A 193 -4.49 -14.57 -1.16
CA HIS A 193 -3.40 -15.45 -1.56
C HIS A 193 -2.80 -16.23 -0.38
N GLN A 194 -2.21 -17.37 -0.69
CA GLN A 194 -1.32 -18.09 0.20
C GLN A 194 -0.08 -18.60 -0.54
N LEU A 195 1.11 -18.28 -0.03
CA LEU A 195 2.38 -18.60 -0.69
C LEU A 195 3.01 -19.90 -0.20
N ASP A 196 2.61 -20.41 0.96
CA ASP A 196 3.25 -21.54 1.63
C ASP A 196 2.26 -22.58 2.19
N GLY A 197 2.79 -23.77 2.48
CA GLY A 197 2.03 -24.90 3.01
C GLY A 197 1.14 -25.61 1.98
N GLU A 198 0.37 -26.59 2.45
CA GLU A 198 -0.48 -27.44 1.60
C GLU A 198 -1.66 -26.69 0.93
N ARG A 199 -1.98 -25.49 1.43
CA ARG A 199 -3.06 -24.62 0.93
C ARG A 199 -2.54 -23.49 0.02
N ALA A 200 -1.26 -23.49 -0.33
CA ALA A 200 -0.69 -22.49 -1.23
C ALA A 200 -1.46 -22.42 -2.57
N GLY A 201 -1.67 -21.21 -3.09
CA GLY A 201 -2.43 -20.96 -4.32
C GLY A 201 -3.93 -20.78 -4.14
N ILE A 202 -4.46 -20.75 -2.90
CA ILE A 202 -5.85 -20.34 -2.67
C ILE A 202 -6.07 -18.90 -3.13
N ILE A 203 -7.19 -18.68 -3.83
CA ILE A 203 -7.75 -17.40 -4.20
C ILE A 203 -9.26 -17.44 -3.90
N ASN A 204 -9.80 -16.36 -3.36
CA ASN A 204 -11.21 -16.19 -3.01
C ASN A 204 -11.73 -14.84 -3.53
N THR A 205 -12.06 -14.80 -4.82
CA THR A 205 -12.53 -13.58 -5.49
C THR A 205 -13.84 -13.03 -4.94
N ASP A 206 -14.67 -13.86 -4.33
CA ASP A 206 -15.93 -13.43 -3.71
C ASP A 206 -15.64 -12.56 -2.47
N PHE A 207 -14.72 -13.01 -1.61
CA PHE A 207 -14.25 -12.23 -0.47
C PHE A 207 -13.46 -11.00 -0.89
N ASP A 208 -12.63 -11.12 -1.93
CA ASP A 208 -11.89 -9.98 -2.49
C ASP A 208 -12.85 -8.88 -2.98
N THR A 209 -13.92 -9.28 -3.67
CA THR A 209 -14.94 -8.36 -4.17
C THR A 209 -15.72 -7.71 -3.02
N GLU A 210 -16.07 -8.48 -1.99
CA GLU A 210 -16.68 -7.95 -0.76
C GLU A 210 -15.78 -6.90 -0.11
N CYS A 211 -14.48 -7.18 0.03
CA CYS A 211 -13.53 -6.22 0.58
C CYS A 211 -13.52 -4.92 -0.21
N LEU A 212 -13.40 -4.98 -1.54
CA LEU A 212 -13.41 -3.80 -2.41
C LEU A 212 -14.73 -3.02 -2.31
N ASP A 213 -15.88 -3.69 -2.22
CA ASP A 213 -17.18 -3.04 -2.02
C ASP A 213 -17.27 -2.32 -0.67
N LYS A 214 -16.77 -2.96 0.39
CA LYS A 214 -16.81 -2.42 1.75
C LYS A 214 -15.81 -1.30 1.97
N MET A 215 -14.69 -1.26 1.25
CA MET A 215 -13.80 -0.09 1.25
C MET A 215 -14.55 1.19 0.89
N VAL A 216 -15.53 1.12 -0.01
CA VAL A 216 -16.33 2.29 -0.40
C VAL A 216 -17.50 2.50 0.56
N SER A 217 -18.29 1.44 0.77
CA SER A 217 -19.63 1.55 1.36
C SER A 217 -19.65 1.53 2.88
N ASP A 218 -18.80 0.72 3.51
CA ASP A 218 -18.86 0.42 4.94
C ASP A 218 -17.54 -0.24 5.41
N PRO A 219 -16.44 0.53 5.53
CA PRO A 219 -15.15 -0.02 5.92
C PRO A 219 -15.15 -0.56 7.35
N GLU A 220 -16.05 -0.08 8.21
CA GLU A 220 -16.17 -0.58 9.58
C GLU A 220 -16.61 -2.05 9.63
N ALA A 221 -17.37 -2.54 8.64
CA ALA A 221 -17.71 -3.96 8.55
C ALA A 221 -16.46 -4.85 8.45
N LEU A 222 -15.45 -4.42 7.69
CA LEU A 222 -14.20 -5.17 7.54
C LEU A 222 -13.41 -5.23 8.85
N THR A 223 -13.57 -4.24 9.73
CA THR A 223 -12.89 -4.22 11.05
C THR A 223 -13.37 -5.32 12.00
N LYS A 224 -14.46 -6.04 11.66
CA LYS A 224 -15.04 -7.10 12.49
C LYS A 224 -14.38 -8.46 12.27
N TYR A 225 -13.70 -8.66 11.14
CA TYR A 225 -12.94 -9.88 10.90
C TYR A 225 -11.73 -9.97 11.83
N SER A 226 -11.53 -11.14 12.44
CA SER A 226 -10.30 -11.47 13.15
C SER A 226 -9.17 -11.80 12.16
N LEU A 227 -7.93 -11.89 12.62
CA LEU A 227 -6.82 -12.33 11.75
C LEU A 227 -7.03 -13.78 11.28
N GLU A 228 -7.60 -14.61 12.13
CA GLU A 228 -7.97 -16.00 11.80
C GLU A 228 -9.05 -16.05 10.71
N ASP A 229 -10.08 -15.22 10.80
CA ASP A 229 -11.11 -15.10 9.75
C ASP A 229 -10.46 -14.72 8.41
N ILE A 230 -9.52 -13.76 8.42
CA ILE A 230 -8.81 -13.34 7.21
C ILE A 230 -7.95 -14.48 6.66
N VAL A 231 -7.21 -15.20 7.49
CA VAL A 231 -6.39 -16.33 7.03
C VAL A 231 -7.27 -17.45 6.45
N GLU A 232 -8.43 -17.70 7.05
CA GLU A 232 -9.40 -18.66 6.53
C GLU A 232 -9.97 -18.21 5.18
N LEU A 233 -10.46 -16.97 5.06
CA LEU A 233 -11.15 -16.48 3.88
C LEU A 233 -10.22 -16.12 2.72
N ALA A 234 -9.04 -15.55 3.02
CA ALA A 234 -8.15 -14.93 2.06
C ALA A 234 -6.76 -15.59 1.98
N GLY A 235 -6.45 -16.58 2.82
CA GLY A 235 -5.13 -17.23 2.85
C GLY A 235 -4.14 -16.52 3.78
N GLY A 236 -3.02 -17.19 4.06
CA GLY A 236 -2.04 -16.76 5.08
C GLY A 236 -1.51 -15.33 4.90
N GLN A 237 -1.29 -14.91 3.65
CA GLN A 237 -0.80 -13.58 3.31
C GLN A 237 -1.94 -12.59 3.00
N GLY A 238 -3.21 -13.02 3.02
CA GLY A 238 -4.37 -12.13 2.89
C GLY A 238 -4.49 -11.08 4.00
N VAL A 239 -3.73 -11.22 5.10
CA VAL A 239 -3.60 -10.23 6.18
C VAL A 239 -3.04 -8.88 5.74
N GLU A 240 -2.45 -8.82 4.54
CA GLU A 240 -2.07 -7.60 3.83
C GLU A 240 -3.24 -6.61 3.62
N LEU A 241 -4.49 -7.07 3.75
CA LEU A 241 -5.68 -6.20 3.82
C LEU A 241 -5.55 -5.08 4.88
N ASN A 242 -4.69 -5.23 5.89
CA ASN A 242 -4.36 -4.17 6.85
C ASN A 242 -3.88 -2.86 6.19
N MET A 243 -3.09 -2.93 5.13
CA MET A 243 -2.59 -1.73 4.42
C MET A 243 -3.71 -1.01 3.68
N TRP A 244 -4.64 -1.76 3.10
CA TRP A 244 -5.83 -1.21 2.48
C TRP A 244 -6.75 -0.54 3.51
N MET A 245 -6.91 -1.16 4.69
CA MET A 245 -7.65 -0.56 5.79
C MET A 245 -7.00 0.74 6.29
N ALA A 246 -5.67 0.79 6.39
CA ALA A 246 -4.96 2.01 6.75
C ALA A 246 -5.15 3.11 5.68
N MET A 247 -4.97 2.77 4.40
CA MET A 247 -5.24 3.70 3.28
C MET A 247 -6.67 4.23 3.34
N ARG A 248 -7.67 3.35 3.49
CA ARG A 248 -9.07 3.77 3.57
C ARG A 248 -9.35 4.60 4.81
N GLY A 249 -8.70 4.32 5.93
CA GLY A 249 -8.79 5.11 7.15
C GLY A 249 -8.39 6.57 6.95
N CYS A 250 -7.38 6.83 6.11
CA CYS A 250 -6.93 8.19 5.79
C CYS A 250 -7.97 9.04 5.06
N LEU A 251 -8.96 8.41 4.40
CA LEU A 251 -9.99 9.12 3.63
C LEU A 251 -11.16 9.50 4.55
N THR A 252 -11.00 10.63 5.24
CA THR A 252 -11.93 11.24 6.21
C THR A 252 -13.14 11.94 5.57
N GLY A 253 -13.05 12.28 4.29
CA GLY A 253 -14.08 12.96 3.52
C GLY A 253 -15.13 12.02 2.94
N LYS A 254 -15.91 12.53 1.98
CA LYS A 254 -16.84 11.69 1.22
C LYS A 254 -16.05 10.90 0.19
N VAL A 255 -16.08 9.57 0.33
CA VAL A 255 -15.39 8.67 -0.60
C VAL A 255 -16.31 8.23 -1.72
N THR A 256 -15.83 8.32 -2.96
CA THR A 256 -16.47 7.72 -4.14
C THR A 256 -15.49 6.81 -4.88
N GLU A 257 -16.00 5.76 -5.51
CA GLU A 257 -15.17 4.90 -6.35
C GLU A 257 -15.00 5.52 -7.74
N GLY A 258 -13.76 5.82 -8.09
CA GLY A 258 -13.42 6.34 -9.42
C GLY A 258 -13.15 5.23 -10.43
N TYR A 259 -12.54 4.14 -9.99
CA TYR A 259 -12.16 3.01 -10.83
C TYR A 259 -11.90 1.75 -9.99
N ARG A 260 -12.17 0.58 -10.55
CA ARG A 260 -11.88 -0.71 -9.94
C ARG A 260 -11.52 -1.74 -11.00
N ASN A 261 -10.59 -2.63 -10.68
CA ASN A 261 -10.40 -3.89 -11.38
C ASN A 261 -9.90 -4.98 -10.43
N LEU A 262 -10.15 -6.25 -10.77
CA LEU A 262 -9.67 -7.42 -10.04
C LEU A 262 -9.23 -8.46 -11.05
N ILE A 263 -7.95 -8.81 -11.04
CA ILE A 263 -7.36 -9.78 -11.97
C ILE A 263 -6.74 -10.91 -11.16
N ALA A 264 -7.20 -12.13 -11.42
CA ALA A 264 -6.71 -13.31 -10.74
C ALA A 264 -6.60 -14.48 -11.73
N PRO A 265 -5.52 -15.28 -11.67
CA PRO A 265 -4.34 -15.09 -10.84
C PRO A 265 -3.30 -14.16 -11.48
N ILE A 266 -2.60 -13.36 -10.67
CA ILE A 266 -1.27 -12.83 -10.98
C ILE A 266 -0.29 -13.50 -10.02
N SER A 267 0.64 -14.29 -10.55
CA SER A 267 1.34 -15.30 -9.76
C SER A 267 0.34 -16.21 -9.02
N ASN A 268 0.32 -16.19 -7.69
CA ASN A 268 -0.61 -16.93 -6.82
C ASN A 268 -1.62 -16.01 -6.10
N THR A 269 -1.83 -14.80 -6.62
CA THR A 269 -2.56 -13.73 -5.91
C THR A 269 -3.68 -13.14 -6.74
N ALA A 270 -4.77 -12.76 -6.08
CA ALA A 270 -5.78 -11.88 -6.65
C ALA A 270 -5.29 -10.43 -6.65
N ALA A 271 -4.92 -9.90 -7.81
CA ALA A 271 -4.42 -8.54 -7.94
C ALA A 271 -5.57 -7.54 -8.02
N GLY A 272 -5.89 -6.93 -6.88
CA GLY A 272 -6.85 -5.84 -6.76
C GLY A 272 -6.28 -4.49 -7.18
N ILE A 273 -7.11 -3.68 -7.84
CA ILE A 273 -6.84 -2.28 -8.17
C ILE A 273 -8.09 -1.49 -7.82
N GLN A 274 -7.94 -0.43 -7.03
CA GLN A 274 -9.06 0.43 -6.67
C GLN A 274 -8.63 1.88 -6.54
N LEU A 275 -9.41 2.78 -7.13
CA LEU A 275 -9.28 4.22 -6.97
C LEU A 275 -10.45 4.74 -6.13
N LEU A 276 -10.12 5.35 -5.00
CA LEU A 276 -11.04 6.03 -4.11
C LEU A 276 -10.79 7.54 -4.20
N ILE A 277 -11.79 8.31 -4.62
CA ILE A 277 -11.72 9.77 -4.69
C ILE A 277 -12.22 10.32 -3.35
N ASN A 278 -11.47 11.28 -2.78
CA ASN A 278 -11.79 11.92 -1.50
C ASN A 278 -12.18 13.39 -1.72
N ASP A 279 -13.49 13.65 -1.65
CA ASP A 279 -14.07 14.99 -1.85
C ASP A 279 -13.96 15.87 -0.59
#